data_AF-A0A383E963-F1
#
_entry.id   AF-A0A383E963-F1
#
_cell.length_a   1.000
_cell.length_b   1.000
_cell.length_c   1.000
_cell.angle_alpha   90.00
_cell.angle_beta   90.00
_cell.angle_gamma   90.00
#
_symmetry.space_group_name_H-M   'P 1'
#
loop_
_entity.id
_entity.type
_entity.pdbx_description
1 polymer ?
#
loop_
_entity_poly.entity_id
_entity_poly.type
_entity_poly.pdbx_seq_one_letter_code
_entity_poly.pdbx_strand_id
1 'polypeptide(L)'
;MENWIGIGIWIVMGAFIGLLMRMAIKRPEETSGHVPLLMVLGAFGAVIGGMLGVGIFEFDEPLAISAGGMGGALAFSVLMSFVYRWGIRGLI
;
A
#
# COMPACT_ATOMS: atom_id res chain seq x y z
N MET A 1 9.23 -13.40 -15.17
CA MET A 1 9.15 -13.98 -13.80
C MET A 1 9.45 -12.93 -12.75
N GLU A 2 10.50 -12.13 -12.91
CA GLU A 2 10.92 -11.09 -11.96
C GLU A 2 9.83 -10.06 -11.61
N ASN A 3 9.10 -9.55 -12.61
CA ASN A 3 8.00 -8.61 -12.34
C ASN A 3 6.85 -9.20 -11.52
N TRP A 4 6.55 -10.49 -11.67
CA TRP A 4 5.56 -11.17 -10.83
C TRP A 4 6.02 -11.29 -9.38
N ILE A 5 7.33 -11.50 -9.17
CA ILE A 5 7.93 -11.50 -7.83
C ILE A 5 7.85 -10.09 -7.23
N GLY A 6 8.22 -9.06 -7.99
CA GLY A 6 8.12 -7.66 -7.54
C GLY A 6 6.71 -7.25 -7.15
N ILE A 7 5.70 -7.62 -7.95
CA ILE A 7 4.29 -7.40 -7.60
C ILE A 7 3.90 -8.14 -6.31
N GLY A 8 4.36 -9.39 -6.15
CA GLY A 8 4.18 -10.14 -4.91
C GLY A 8 4.77 -9.41 -3.70
N ILE A 9 5.98 -8.84 -3.84
CA ILE A 9 6.63 -8.02 -2.81
C ILE A 9 5.78 -6.79 -2.50
N TRP A 10 5.28 -6.07 -3.50
CA TRP A 10 4.42 -4.91 -3.28
C TRP A 10 3.16 -5.26 -2.48
N ILE A 11 2.51 -6.38 -2.80
CA ILE A 11 1.31 -6.82 -2.08
C ILE A 11 1.62 -7.09 -0.60
N VAL A 12 2.68 -7.86 -0.33
CA VAL A 12 3.10 -8.19 1.04
C VAL A 12 3.49 -6.93 1.80
N MET A 13 4.26 -6.03 1.16
CA MET A 13 4.68 -4.75 1.71
C MET A 13 3.46 -3.87 2.03
N GLY A 14 2.51 -3.74 1.12
CA GLY A 14 1.30 -2.93 1.33
C GLY A 14 0.42 -3.47 2.47
N ALA A 15 0.25 -4.79 2.54
CA ALA A 15 -0.47 -5.41 3.65
C ALA A 15 0.23 -5.17 5.00
N PHE A 16 1.56 -5.27 5.03
CA PHE A 16 2.37 -4.99 6.21
C PHE A 16 2.28 -3.51 6.63
N ILE A 17 2.33 -2.58 5.68
CA ILE A 17 2.16 -1.15 5.93
C ILE A 17 0.76 -0.84 6.48
N GLY A 18 -0.28 -1.52 6.00
CA GLY A 18 -1.61 -1.46 6.59
C GLY A 18 -1.60 -1.82 8.08
N LEU A 19 -0.92 -2.91 8.47
CA LEU A 19 -0.78 -3.29 9.88
C LEU A 19 0.01 -2.26 10.69
N LEU A 20 1.10 -1.71 10.15
CA LEU A 20 1.86 -0.63 10.80
C LEU A 20 0.99 0.61 11.01
N MET A 21 0.15 0.97 10.03
CA MET A 21 -0.75 2.11 10.14
C MET A 21 -1.76 1.95 11.28
N ARG A 22 -2.26 0.72 11.49
CA ARG A 22 -3.11 0.40 12.66
C ARG A 22 -2.38 0.68 13.98
N MET A 23 -1.11 0.32 14.07
CA MET A 23 -0.30 0.56 15.27
C MET A 23 -0.02 2.05 15.48
N ALA A 24 0.27 2.78 14.41
CA ALA A 24 0.53 4.21 14.44
C ALA A 24 -0.72 5.03 14.82
N ILE A 25 -1.90 4.64 14.31
CA ILE A 25 -3.17 5.34 14.55
C ILE A 25 -4.14 4.40 15.28
N LYS A 26 -3.99 4.34 16.60
CA LYS A 26 -4.88 3.59 17.50
C LYS A 26 -6.26 4.23 17.55
N ARG A 27 -7.30 3.39 17.53
CA ARG A 27 -8.70 3.80 17.74
C ARG A 27 -9.33 2.92 18.82
N PRO A 28 -10.02 3.48 19.82
CA PRO A 28 -10.67 2.70 20.87
C PRO A 28 -11.91 1.95 20.35
N GLU A 29 -12.56 2.43 19.29
CA GLU A 29 -13.77 1.86 18.68
C GLU A 29 -13.44 1.06 17.41
N GLU A 30 -12.65 -0.01 17.53
CA GLU A 30 -12.38 -0.88 16.38
C GLU A 30 -13.57 -1.82 16.10
N THR A 31 -14.25 -1.62 14.98
CA THR A 31 -15.23 -2.58 14.48
C THR A 31 -14.55 -3.90 14.09
N SER A 32 -15.17 -5.02 14.42
CA SER A 32 -14.67 -6.35 14.06
C SER A 32 -14.56 -6.47 12.54
N GLY A 33 -13.40 -6.90 12.03
CA GLY A 33 -13.17 -7.13 10.61
C GLY A 33 -12.48 -5.97 9.85
N HIS A 34 -12.15 -4.85 10.50
CA HIS A 34 -11.42 -3.76 9.81
C HIS A 34 -9.98 -4.15 9.44
N VAL A 35 -9.37 -5.09 10.16
CA VAL A 35 -7.95 -5.46 9.99
C VAL A 35 -7.68 -6.07 8.60
N PRO A 36 -8.44 -7.10 8.14
CA PRO A 36 -8.34 -7.57 6.76
C PRO A 36 -8.54 -6.47 5.72
N LEU A 37 -9.50 -5.55 5.94
CA LEU A 37 -9.78 -4.48 4.99
C LEU A 37 -8.59 -3.51 4.87
N LEU A 38 -7.98 -3.15 5.99
CA LEU A 38 -6.79 -2.29 6.03
C LEU A 38 -5.61 -2.94 5.31
N MET A 39 -5.41 -4.25 5.48
CA MET A 39 -4.37 -4.99 4.75
C MET A 39 -4.62 -5.02 3.25
N VAL A 40 -5.87 -5.29 2.83
CA VAL A 40 -6.26 -5.31 1.42
C VAL A 40 -6.10 -3.93 0.78
N LEU A 41 -6.51 -2.86 1.47
CA LEU A 41 -6.37 -1.50 0.98
C LEU A 41 -4.90 -1.08 0.87
N GLY A 42 -4.07 -1.44 1.85
CA GLY A 42 -2.63 -1.20 1.79
C GLY A 42 -1.98 -1.93 0.62
N ALA A 43 -2.30 -3.21 0.41
CA ALA A 43 -1.82 -4.00 -0.73
C ALA A 43 -2.29 -3.43 -2.08
N PHE A 44 -3.55 -3.03 -2.18
CA PHE A 44 -4.11 -2.41 -3.38
C PHE A 44 -3.41 -1.09 -3.70
N GLY A 45 -3.22 -0.24 -2.69
CA GLY A 45 -2.45 1.00 -2.82
C GLY A 45 -1.02 0.73 -3.28
N ALA A 46 -0.35 -0.29 -2.73
CA ALA A 46 1.00 -0.66 -3.14
C ALA A 46 1.08 -1.05 -4.61
N VAL A 47 0.11 -1.81 -5.13
CA VAL A 47 0.10 -2.21 -6.56
C VAL A 47 -0.09 -1.00 -7.47
N ILE A 48 -1.05 -0.12 -7.15
CA ILE A 48 -1.27 1.11 -7.93
C ILE A 48 -0.02 1.99 -7.91
N GLY A 49 0.51 2.26 -6.73
CA GLY A 49 1.70 3.08 -6.57
C GLY A 49 2.91 2.48 -7.26
N GLY A 50 3.08 1.15 -7.19
CA GLY A 50 4.17 0.46 -7.85
C GLY A 50 4.09 0.55 -9.36
N MET A 51 2.91 0.33 -9.95
CA MET A 51 2.69 0.49 -11.39
C MET A 51 2.94 1.94 -11.85
N LEU A 52 2.46 2.93 -11.10
CA LEU A 52 2.71 4.35 -11.40
C LEU A 52 4.20 4.70 -11.26
N GLY A 53 4.86 4.21 -10.22
CA GLY A 53 6.28 4.46 -9.96
C GLY A 53 7.17 3.88 -11.05
N VAL A 54 6.92 2.65 -11.50
CA VAL A 54 7.60 2.09 -12.68
C VAL A 54 7.32 2.94 -13.92
N GLY A 55 6.05 3.29 -14.17
CA GLY A 55 5.66 4.06 -15.35
C GLY A 55 6.18 5.51 -15.41
N ILE A 56 6.62 6.08 -14.29
CA ILE A 56 7.17 7.45 -14.22
C ILE A 56 8.70 7.46 -14.27
N PHE A 57 9.37 6.41 -13.77
CA PHE A 57 10.82 6.43 -13.57
C PHE A 57 11.58 5.40 -14.40
N GLU A 58 10.92 4.36 -14.93
CA GLU A 58 11.56 3.24 -15.65
C GLU A 58 10.94 3.04 -17.04
N PHE A 59 11.32 3.90 -18.00
CA PHE A 59 10.77 3.87 -19.37
C PHE A 59 11.43 2.83 -20.28
N ASP A 60 12.72 2.57 -20.09
CA ASP A 60 13.49 1.68 -20.97
C ASP A 60 13.45 0.22 -20.49
N GLU A 61 13.55 -0.01 -19.18
CA GLU A 61 13.53 -1.36 -18.59
C GLU A 61 12.55 -1.43 -17.41
N PRO A 62 11.26 -1.74 -17.65
CA PRO A 62 10.22 -1.68 -16.63
C PRO A 62 10.34 -2.86 -15.65
N LEU A 63 11.12 -2.66 -14.59
CA LEU A 63 11.32 -3.60 -13.49
C LEU A 63 10.46 -3.24 -12.28
N ALA A 64 9.66 -4.20 -11.80
CA ALA A 64 8.82 -3.99 -10.62
C ALA A 64 9.64 -3.76 -9.32
N ILE A 65 10.85 -4.31 -9.24
CA ILE A 65 11.73 -4.12 -8.08
C ILE A 65 12.56 -2.83 -8.14
N SER A 66 12.34 -2.00 -9.16
CA SER A 66 13.06 -0.73 -9.31
C SER A 66 12.81 0.23 -8.16
N ALA A 67 13.68 1.23 -8.03
CA ALA A 67 13.51 2.28 -7.02
C ALA A 67 12.18 3.03 -7.21
N GLY A 68 11.77 3.30 -8.45
CA GLY A 68 10.49 3.91 -8.78
C GLY A 68 9.31 3.04 -8.35
N GLY A 69 9.32 1.75 -8.70
CA GLY A 69 8.27 0.81 -8.34
C GLY A 69 8.14 0.61 -6.83
N MET A 70 9.25 0.39 -6.13
CA MET A 70 9.26 0.22 -4.68
C MET A 70 8.85 1.50 -3.95
N GLY A 71 9.36 2.65 -4.37
CA GLY A 71 9.03 3.95 -3.79
C GLY A 71 7.56 4.31 -3.98
N GLY A 72 7.03 4.12 -5.19
CA GLY A 72 5.61 4.33 -5.48
C GLY A 72 4.70 3.42 -4.67
N ALA A 73 5.02 2.13 -4.60
CA ALA A 73 4.27 1.15 -3.82
C ALA A 73 4.24 1.50 -2.32
N LEU A 74 5.38 1.89 -1.76
CA LEU A 74 5.45 2.34 -0.37
C LEU A 74 4.60 3.60 -0.15
N ALA A 75 4.77 4.63 -0.98
CA ALA A 75 4.06 5.90 -0.82
C ALA A 75 2.54 5.73 -0.89
N PHE A 76 2.03 5.02 -1.89
CA PHE A 76 0.58 4.84 -2.06
C PHE A 76 -0.02 3.88 -1.02
N SER A 77 0.71 2.85 -0.58
CA SER A 77 0.20 2.00 0.51
C SER A 77 0.05 2.76 1.82
N VAL A 78 1.00 3.65 2.14
CA VAL A 78 0.92 4.56 3.28
C VAL A 78 -0.27 5.50 3.11
N LEU A 79 -0.38 6.15 1.95
CA LEU A 79 -1.46 7.10 1.66
C LEU A 79 -2.84 6.43 1.78
N MET A 80 -3.04 5.27 1.15
CA MET A 80 -4.33 4.56 1.16
C MET A 80 -4.69 4.08 2.57
N SER A 81 -3.72 3.51 3.29
CA SER A 81 -3.93 3.07 4.67
C SER A 81 -4.24 4.25 5.59
N PHE A 82 -3.55 5.38 5.40
CA PHE A 82 -3.78 6.62 6.13
C PHE A 82 -5.17 7.19 5.83
N VAL A 83 -5.56 7.31 4.55
CA VAL A 83 -6.87 7.82 4.14
C VAL A 83 -7.99 6.92 4.65
N TYR A 84 -7.85 5.61 4.64
CA TYR A 84 -8.85 4.74 5.27
C TYR A 84 -8.92 4.99 6.78
N ARG A 85 -7.77 5.05 7.45
CA ARG A 85 -7.70 5.21 8.91
C ARG A 85 -8.01 6.63 9.39
N TRP A 86 -7.95 7.64 8.54
CA TRP A 86 -8.26 9.03 8.87
C TRP A 86 -9.58 9.49 8.25
N GLY A 87 -9.91 9.10 7.03
CA GLY A 87 -11.14 9.45 6.30
C GLY A 87 -12.41 8.94 6.97
N ILE A 88 -12.38 7.79 7.64
CA ILE A 88 -13.52 7.35 8.49
C ILE A 88 -13.82 8.37 9.60
N ARG A 89 -12.88 9.23 9.98
CA ARG A 89 -13.07 10.28 11.01
C ARG A 89 -14.05 11.39 10.59
N GLY A 90 -14.30 11.57 9.29
CA GLY A 90 -15.20 12.62 8.79
C GLY A 90 -16.62 12.16 8.47
N LEU A 91 -16.89 10.85 8.56
CA LEU A 91 -18.16 10.23 8.21
C LEU A 91 -18.99 9.80 9.43
N ILE A 92 -18.42 9.90 10.64
CA ILE A 92 -19.06 9.63 11.94
C ILE A 92 -18.96 10.92 12.75
#